data_AF-A0AAF0JQ54-F1
#
_entry.id   AF-A0AAF0JQ54-F1
#
_cell.length_a   1.000
_cell.length_b   1.000
_cell.length_c   1.000
_cell.angle_alpha   90.00
_cell.angle_beta   90.00
_cell.angle_gamma   90.00
#
_symmetry.space_group_name_H-M   'P 1'
#
loop_
_entity.id
_entity.type
_entity.pdbx_description
1 polymer ?
#
loop_
_entity_poly.entity_id
_entity_poly.type
_entity_poly.pdbx_seq_one_letter_code
_entity_poly.pdbx_strand_id
1 'polypeptide(L)' 'MLDTSLPLAIIIIGILLIIVGLFVLTRTGGGKNVEKEYGAVIVIGPIPIIIGSSKKAALIAGVIAILMLILFLVLLI' A
#
# COMPACT_ATOMS: atom_id res chain seq x y z
N MET A 1 -1.88 -3.17 37.36
CA MET A 1 -2.18 -4.39 36.57
C MET A 1 -2.97 -3.90 35.38
N LEU A 2 -2.43 -3.92 34.16
CA LEU A 2 -3.29 -3.71 32.99
C LEU A 2 -4.19 -4.93 32.90
N ASP A 3 -5.46 -4.73 33.16
CA ASP A 3 -6.52 -5.69 32.90
C ASP A 3 -6.59 -5.95 31.39
N THR A 4 -6.68 -7.21 31.00
CA THR A 4 -6.68 -7.67 29.60
C THR A 4 -7.79 -7.02 28.75
N SER A 5 -8.79 -6.42 29.40
CA SER A 5 -9.85 -5.58 28.83
C SER A 5 -9.34 -4.33 28.12
N LEU A 6 -8.30 -3.66 28.63
CA LEU A 6 -7.83 -2.41 28.05
C LEU A 6 -7.14 -2.61 26.68
N PRO A 7 -6.20 -3.57 26.51
CA PRO A 7 -5.65 -3.91 25.19
C PRO A 7 -6.73 -4.38 24.21
N LEU A 8 -7.70 -5.18 24.67
CA LEU A 8 -8.80 -5.67 23.84
C LEU A 8 -9.65 -4.50 23.31
N ALA A 9 -9.99 -3.54 24.16
CA ALA A 9 -10.76 -2.36 23.79
C ALA A 9 -10.04 -1.53 22.71
N ILE A 10 -8.73 -1.34 22.84
CA ILE A 10 -7.91 -0.61 21.85
C ILE A 10 -7.91 -1.32 20.49
N ILE A 11 -7.76 -2.65 20.48
CA ILE A 11 -7.81 -3.45 19.24
C ILE A 11 -9.18 -3.31 18.57
N ILE A 12 -10.27 -3.43 19.34
CA ILE A 12 -11.64 -3.31 18.81
C ILE A 12 -11.88 -1.91 18.23
N ILE A 13 -11.44 -0.86 18.91
CA ILE A 13 -11.53 0.52 18.42
C ILE A 13 -10.72 0.69 17.13
N GLY A 14 -9.50 0.13 17.07
CA GLY A 14 -8.67 0.14 15.87
C GLY A 14 -9.34 -0.53 14.67
N ILE A 15 -9.94 -1.70 14.88
CA ILE A 15 -10.70 -2.42 13.84
C ILE A 15 -11.90 -1.59 13.37
N LEU A 16 -12.67 -0.99 14.28
CA LEU A 16 -13.79 -0.12 13.95
C LEU A 16 -13.35 1.07 13.09
N LEU A 17 -12.23 1.72 13.44
CA LEU A 17 -11.69 2.84 12.66
C LEU A 17 -11.27 2.43 11.25
N ILE A 18 -10.64 1.25 11.08
CA ILE A 18 -10.29 0.71 9.76
C ILE A 18 -11.55 0.49 8.91
N ILE A 19 -12.60 -0.09 9.49
CA ILE A 19 -13.87 -0.35 8.80
C ILE A 19 -14.51 0.96 8.33
N VAL A 20 -14.58 1.98 9.21
CA VAL A 20 -15.11 3.31 8.86
C VAL A 20 -14.28 3.95 7.75
N GLY A 21 -12.95 3.87 7.83
CA GLY A 21 -12.04 4.40 6.80
C GLY A 21 -12.27 3.75 5.43
N LEU A 22 -12.42 2.42 5.40
CA LEU A 22 -12.77 1.67 4.18
C LEU A 22 -14.11 2.12 3.59
N PHE A 23 -15.12 2.36 4.44
CA PHE A 23 -16.44 2.82 3.99
C PHE A 23 -16.42 4.24 3.39
N VAL A 24 -15.58 5.13 3.94
CA VAL A 24 -15.35 6.47 3.37
C VAL A 24 -14.62 6.39 2.03
N LEU A 25 -13.66 5.48 1.89
CA LEU A 25 -12.89 5.29 0.67
C LEU A 25 -13.76 4.80 -0.50
N THR A 26 -14.68 3.86 -0.24
CA THR A 26 -15.62 3.37 -1.27
C THR A 26 -16.62 4.44 -1.70
N ARG A 27 -17.06 5.32 -0.80
CA ARG A 27 -17.90 6.48 -1.13
C ARG A 27 -17.18 7.55 -1.95
N THR A 28 -15.89 7.73 -1.75
CA THR A 28 -15.10 8.77 -2.43
C THR A 28 -14.59 8.30 -3.81
N GLY A 29 -14.51 6.98 -4.04
CA GLY A 29 -14.00 6.39 -5.28
C GLY A 29 -14.98 6.30 -6.46
N GLY A 30 -16.22 6.76 -6.32
CA GLY A 30 -17.32 6.57 -7.29
C GLY A 30 -17.52 7.70 -8.31
N GLY A 31 -16.53 8.58 -8.50
CA GLY A 31 -16.68 9.80 -9.29
C GLY A 31 -15.92 9.79 -10.62
N LYS A 32 -16.67 9.57 -11.72
CA LYS A 32 -16.38 9.96 -13.11
C LYS A 32 -15.23 9.21 -13.81
N ASN A 33 -15.31 9.14 -15.14
CA ASN A 33 -14.34 8.56 -16.08
C ASN A 33 -12.93 9.17 -15.96
N VAL A 34 -12.27 8.95 -14.83
CA VAL A 34 -10.84 9.20 -14.66
C VAL A 34 -10.19 7.91 -15.13
N GLU A 35 -9.50 7.96 -16.27
CA GLU A 35 -8.60 6.88 -16.67
C GLU A 35 -7.69 6.57 -15.47
N LYS A 36 -7.98 5.47 -14.78
CA LYS A 36 -7.22 5.09 -13.59
C LYS A 36 -5.83 4.71 -14.07
N GLU A 37 -4.87 5.57 -13.80
CA GLU A 37 -3.47 5.24 -13.98
C GLU A 37 -3.10 4.12 -13.00
N TYR A 38 -2.53 3.03 -13.51
CA TYR A 38 -2.07 1.91 -12.71
C TYR A 38 -0.58 1.68 -12.97
N GLY A 39 0.14 1.34 -11.91
CA GLY A 39 1.54 0.97 -11.95
C GLY A 39 1.74 -0.29 -11.12
N ALA A 40 2.58 -1.19 -11.59
CA ALA A 40 2.93 -2.44 -10.94
C ALA A 40 4.44 -2.65 -11.01
N VAL A 41 4.96 -3.33 -9.98
CA VAL A 41 6.35 -3.80 -9.94
C VAL A 41 6.30 -5.30 -9.70
N ILE A 42 6.88 -6.08 -10.61
CA ILE A 42 7.05 -7.52 -10.46
C ILE A 42 8.52 -7.76 -10.13
N VAL A 43 8.79 -8.34 -8.98
CA VAL A 43 10.16 -8.62 -8.54
C VAL A 43 10.46 -10.09 -8.82
N ILE A 44 11.35 -10.38 -9.77
CA ILE A 44 11.81 -11.73 -10.10
C ILE A 44 13.25 -11.85 -9.62
N GLY A 45 13.45 -12.46 -8.45
CA GLY A 45 14.75 -12.38 -7.75
C GLY A 45 15.11 -10.91 -7.43
N PRO A 46 16.37 -10.49 -7.49
CA PRO A 46 16.75 -9.10 -7.25
C PRO A 46 16.44 -8.16 -8.42
N ILE A 47 15.76 -8.63 -9.48
CA ILE A 47 15.49 -7.83 -10.68
C ILE A 47 14.02 -7.35 -10.65
N PRO A 48 13.77 -6.06 -10.39
CA PRO A 48 12.44 -5.50 -10.48
C PRO A 48 12.05 -5.15 -11.92
N ILE A 49 10.86 -5.54 -12.33
CA ILE A 49 10.24 -5.24 -13.62
C ILE A 49 9.09 -4.27 -13.40
N ILE A 50 9.15 -3.10 -14.04
CA ILE A 50 8.21 -1.99 -13.86
C ILE A 50 7.20 -1.99 -15.01
N ILE A 51 5.91 -1.99 -14.68
CA ILE A 51 4.80 -1.85 -15.63
C ILE A 51 3.98 -0.63 -15.23
N GLY A 52 3.74 0.29 -16.15
CA GLY A 52 2.94 1.48 -15.87
C GLY A 52 2.05 1.83 -17.05
N SER A 53 0.78 2.12 -16.78
CA SER A 53 -0.20 2.55 -17.78
C SER A 53 0.02 4.00 -18.24
N SER A 54 0.81 4.77 -17.50
CA SER A 54 1.22 6.13 -17.84
C SER A 54 2.64 6.40 -17.37
N LYS A 55 3.27 7.46 -17.89
CA LYS A 55 4.62 7.89 -17.45
C LYS A 55 4.67 8.15 -15.95
N LYS A 56 3.60 8.72 -15.39
CA LYS A 56 3.52 9.03 -13.95
C LYS A 56 3.43 7.75 -13.13
N ALA A 57 2.57 6.81 -13.54
CA ALA A 57 2.46 5.51 -12.87
C ALA A 57 3.75 4.68 -12.96
N ALA A 58 4.42 4.69 -14.12
CA ALA A 58 5.71 4.02 -14.31
C ALA A 58 6.81 4.65 -13.43
N LEU A 59 6.83 5.98 -13.28
CA LEU A 59 7.79 6.65 -12.40
C LEU A 59 7.56 6.27 -10.93
N ILE A 60 6.32 6.29 -10.46
CA ILE A 60 5.96 5.89 -9.10
C ILE A 60 6.37 4.43 -8.85
N ALA A 61 6.01 3.52 -9.77
CA ALA A 61 6.40 2.12 -9.69
C ALA A 61 7.93 1.95 -9.72
N GLY A 62 8.65 2.75 -10.50
CA GLY A 62 10.12 2.74 -10.52
C GLY A 62 10.75 3.17 -9.20
N VAL A 63 10.21 4.21 -8.55
CA VAL A 63 10.67 4.62 -7.21
C VAL A 63 10.43 3.50 -6.20
N ILE A 64 9.26 2.86 -6.23
CA ILE A 64 8.94 1.72 -5.36
C ILE A 64 9.91 0.55 -5.61
N ALA A 65 10.20 0.24 -6.87
CA ALA A 65 11.16 -0.81 -7.25
C ALA A 65 12.56 -0.55 -6.69
N ILE A 66 13.06 0.68 -6.78
CA ILE A 66 14.36 1.07 -6.24
C ILE A 66 14.38 0.95 -4.72
N LEU A 67 13.33 1.43 -4.03
CA LEU A 67 13.22 1.29 -2.58
C LEU A 67 13.20 -0.18 -2.16
N MET A 68 12.48 -1.04 -2.89
CA MET A 68 12.47 -2.48 -2.65
C MET A 68 13.86 -3.11 -2.87
N LEU A 69 14.56 -2.71 -3.92
CA LEU A 69 15.92 -3.20 -4.21
C LEU A 69 16.89 -2.82 -3.09
N ILE A 70 16.85 -1.57 -2.63
CA ILE A 70 17.69 -1.10 -1.51
C ILE A 70 17.35 -1.87 -0.25
N LEU A 71 16.07 -2.04 0.07
CA LEU A 71 15.63 -2.81 1.25
C LEU A 71 16.11 -4.26 1.17
N PHE A 72 16.00 -4.89 0.00
CA PHE A 72 16.49 -6.24 -0.24
C PHE A 72 18.01 -6.33 -0.02
N LEU A 73 18.76 -5.37 -0.54
CA LEU A 73 20.22 -5.31 -0.39
C LEU A 73 20.63 -5.14 1.09
N VAL A 74 19.94 -4.27 1.82
CA VAL A 74 20.17 -4.03 3.26
C VAL A 74 19.86 -5.27 4.09
N LEU A 75 18.83 -6.05 3.74
CA LEU A 75 18.50 -7.28 4.45
C LEU A 75 19.46 -8.43 4.14
N LEU A 76 20.08 -8.40 2.96
CA LEU A 76 20.98 -9.45 2.48
C LEU A 76 22.42 -9.28 3.00
N ILE A 77 22.84 -8.05 3.29
CA ILE A 77 24.13 -7.70 3.90
C ILE A 77 24.06 -7.90 5.42
#